data_AF-A0A5E4EBX2-F1
#
_entry.id   AF-A0A5E4EBX2-F1
#
_cell.length_a   1.000
_cell.length_b   1.000
_cell.length_c   1.000
_cell.angle_alpha   90.00
_cell.angle_beta   90.00
_cell.angle_gamma   90.00
#
_symmetry.space_group_name_H-M   'P 1'
#
loop_
_entity.id
_entity.type
_entity.pdbx_description
1 polymer ?
#
loop_
_entity_poly.entity_id
_entity_poly.type
_entity_poly.pdbx_seq_one_letter_code
_entity_poly.pdbx_strand_id
1 'polypeptide(L)'
;MALLFFATPPMRLQLKTEKIYQQLKKSLSEALTSFYVFACHTSLLICQLWAHSSKLGSAQRPIRVKAATSLIWSCGMNASKLSSGFSKSSMVSHSVNIRKRVVPPLPPTSVGNLVGDYAATVEETGIELKELVSRLRKGWLNLMKTIPRD
;
A
#
# COMPACT_ATOMS: atom_id res chain seq x y z
N MET A 1 -7.10 15.07 7.88
CA MET A 1 -8.43 15.49 7.43
C MET A 1 -8.68 14.90 6.05
N ALA A 2 -9.34 13.74 5.97
CA ALA A 2 -9.77 13.13 4.71
C ALA A 2 -11.29 13.00 4.79
N LEU A 3 -11.99 13.90 4.13
CA LEU A 3 -13.44 13.84 3.96
C LEU A 3 -13.73 12.85 2.83
N LEU A 4 -14.10 11.62 3.19
CA LEU A 4 -14.67 10.65 2.26
C LEU A 4 -16.20 10.72 2.41
N PHE A 5 -16.86 11.46 1.51
CA PHE A 5 -18.30 11.36 1.35
C PHE A 5 -18.62 10.05 0.61
N PHE A 6 -19.11 9.05 1.34
CA PHE A 6 -19.79 7.90 0.75
C PHE A 6 -21.29 8.05 0.97
N ALA A 7 -22.07 7.76 -0.07
CA ALA A 7 -23.52 7.66 0.00
C ALA A 7 -23.93 6.81 1.22
N THR A 8 -24.89 7.31 2.01
CA THR A 8 -25.31 6.68 3.28
C THR A 8 -25.71 5.23 3.05
N PRO A 9 -24.95 4.24 3.58
CA PRO A 9 -25.33 2.84 3.47
C PRO A 9 -26.56 2.53 4.37
N PRO A 10 -27.29 1.43 4.14
CA PRO A 10 -28.45 1.05 4.94
C PRO A 10 -28.11 0.90 6.44
N MET A 11 -29.09 1.19 7.32
CA MET A 11 -28.95 1.37 8.77
C MET A 11 -28.17 0.27 9.52
N ARG A 12 -28.25 -0.99 9.06
CA ARG A 12 -27.52 -2.13 9.65
C ARG A 12 -26.01 -2.10 9.33
N LEU A 13 -25.66 -1.61 8.14
CA LEU A 13 -24.28 -1.33 7.77
C LEU A 13 -23.77 -0.09 8.51
N GLN A 14 -24.62 0.94 8.70
CA GLN A 14 -24.29 2.16 9.47
C GLN A 14 -23.82 1.86 10.89
N LEU A 15 -24.54 1.01 11.63
CA LEU A 15 -24.18 0.70 13.02
C LEU A 15 -22.83 -0.03 13.12
N LYS A 16 -22.54 -0.92 12.14
CA LYS A 16 -21.27 -1.65 12.08
C LYS A 16 -20.13 -0.72 11.66
N THR A 17 -20.35 0.16 10.70
CA THR A 17 -19.38 1.18 10.30
C THR A 17 -19.13 2.19 11.40
N GLU A 18 -20.13 2.57 12.20
CA GLU A 18 -19.94 3.51 13.30
C GLU A 18 -19.13 2.89 14.44
N LYS A 19 -19.43 1.63 14.82
CA LYS A 19 -18.60 0.90 15.80
C LYS A 19 -17.15 0.77 15.33
N ILE A 20 -16.94 0.39 14.07
CA ILE A 20 -15.61 0.31 13.46
C ILE A 20 -14.94 1.68 13.47
N TYR A 21 -15.67 2.74 13.09
CA TYR A 21 -15.17 4.10 13.05
C TYR A 21 -14.75 4.60 14.43
N GLN A 22 -15.57 4.41 15.46
CA GLN A 22 -15.24 4.79 16.83
C GLN A 22 -14.05 3.99 17.38
N GLN A 23 -13.96 2.70 17.06
CA GLN A 23 -12.83 1.87 17.45
C GLN A 23 -11.54 2.29 16.74
N LEU A 24 -11.61 2.61 15.45
CA LEU A 24 -10.49 3.16 14.69
C LEU A 24 -10.08 4.52 15.25
N LYS A 25 -11.03 5.40 15.56
CA LYS A 25 -10.78 6.72 16.14
C LYS A 25 -10.07 6.61 17.48
N LYS A 26 -10.54 5.71 18.36
CA LYS A 26 -9.87 5.42 19.64
C LYS A 26 -8.46 4.87 19.42
N SER A 27 -8.30 3.86 18.57
CA SER A 27 -6.99 3.29 18.26
C SER A 27 -6.03 4.32 17.67
N LEU A 28 -6.51 5.24 16.83
CA LEU A 28 -5.72 6.34 16.27
C LEU A 28 -5.36 7.38 17.33
N SER A 29 -6.24 7.65 18.31
CA SER A 29 -5.93 8.57 19.40
C SER A 29 -4.86 8.05 20.36
N GLU A 30 -4.73 6.72 20.46
CA GLU A 30 -3.70 6.05 21.27
C GLU A 30 -2.43 5.75 20.45
N ALA A 31 -2.47 5.95 19.13
CA ALA A 31 -1.36 5.61 18.24
C ALA A 31 -0.23 6.65 18.32
N LEU A 32 0.99 6.17 18.50
CA LEU A 32 2.19 6.99 18.38
C LEU A 32 2.63 7.06 16.92
N THR A 33 2.88 8.28 16.43
CA THR A 33 3.47 8.50 15.11
C THR A 33 4.97 8.67 15.24
N SER A 34 5.73 7.77 14.65
CA SER A 34 7.20 7.81 14.64
C SER A 34 7.74 7.93 13.23
N PHE A 35 8.79 8.73 13.05
CA PHE A 35 9.46 8.90 11.76
C PHE A 35 10.65 7.95 11.64
N TYR A 36 10.66 7.14 10.59
CA TYR A 36 11.74 6.21 10.27
C TYR A 36 12.45 6.65 9.00
N VAL A 37 13.76 6.91 9.10
CA VAL A 37 14.58 7.35 7.96
C VAL A 37 15.25 6.14 7.31
N PHE A 38 14.91 5.89 6.05
CA PHE A 38 15.55 4.85 5.24
C PHE A 38 16.69 5.46 4.42
N ALA A 39 17.94 5.29 4.88
CA ALA A 39 19.13 5.84 4.24
C ALA A 39 19.48 5.16 2.90
N CYS A 40 20.17 5.89 2.02
CA CYS A 40 20.48 5.49 0.64
C CYS A 40 21.16 4.10 0.52
N HIS A 41 22.02 3.71 1.48
CA HIS A 41 22.72 2.42 1.46
C HIS A 41 21.76 1.21 1.56
N THR A 42 20.64 1.34 2.28
CA THR A 42 19.61 0.28 2.34
C THR A 42 18.86 0.12 1.01
N SER A 43 18.83 1.17 0.18
CA SER A 43 18.21 1.13 -1.14
C SER A 43 18.98 0.29 -2.15
N LEU A 44 20.30 0.11 -1.97
CA LEU A 44 21.14 -0.74 -2.82
C LEU A 44 20.87 -2.23 -2.57
N LEU A 45 20.81 -2.66 -1.31
CA LEU A 45 20.49 -4.04 -0.93
C LEU A 45 19.10 -4.47 -1.43
N ILE A 46 18.15 -3.55 -1.34
CA ILE A 46 16.80 -3.67 -1.88
C ILE A 46 16.79 -3.79 -3.42
N CYS A 47 17.59 -2.98 -4.11
CA CYS A 47 17.75 -3.05 -5.56
C CYS A 47 18.39 -4.37 -6.00
N GLN A 48 19.29 -4.95 -5.19
CA GLN A 48 19.89 -6.26 -5.44
C GLN A 48 18.86 -7.38 -5.32
N LEU A 49 18.04 -7.41 -4.26
CA LEU A 49 16.94 -8.38 -4.12
C LEU A 49 15.96 -8.32 -5.31
N TRP A 50 15.74 -7.11 -5.84
CA TRP A 50 14.92 -6.92 -7.04
C TRP A 50 15.60 -7.40 -8.33
N ALA A 51 16.89 -7.12 -8.51
CA ALA A 51 17.66 -7.54 -9.69
C ALA A 51 17.67 -9.07 -9.84
N HIS A 52 17.79 -9.81 -8.74
CA HIS A 52 17.69 -11.27 -8.74
C HIS A 52 16.30 -11.79 -9.12
N SER A 53 15.25 -10.96 -9.03
CA SER A 53 13.86 -11.36 -9.31
C SER A 53 13.35 -11.01 -10.72
N SER A 54 14.14 -10.35 -11.58
CA SER A 54 13.65 -9.83 -12.86
C SER A 54 14.60 -10.06 -14.06
N LYS A 55 14.19 -10.95 -14.99
CA LYS A 55 14.51 -10.87 -16.43
C LYS A 55 13.42 -10.07 -17.15
N LEU A 56 13.35 -8.75 -17.00
CA LEU A 56 12.66 -7.90 -17.99
C LEU A 56 13.00 -6.43 -17.75
N GLY A 57 13.77 -5.86 -18.69
CA GLY A 57 14.08 -4.45 -18.72
C GLY A 57 12.82 -3.60 -18.91
N SER A 58 12.61 -2.65 -18.00
CA SER A 58 11.97 -1.36 -18.29
C SER A 58 12.14 -0.45 -17.07
N ALA A 59 12.47 0.79 -17.36
CA ALA A 59 13.26 1.70 -16.54
C ALA A 59 12.50 2.34 -15.36
N GLN A 60 13.29 2.75 -14.36
CA GLN A 60 13.10 3.89 -13.44
C GLN A 60 11.73 4.04 -12.69
N ARG A 61 11.65 3.44 -11.48
CA ARG A 61 10.86 3.81 -10.26
C ARG A 61 9.41 3.26 -10.04
N PRO A 62 8.96 3.10 -8.77
CA PRO A 62 9.64 3.35 -7.50
C PRO A 62 10.02 2.04 -6.78
N ILE A 63 11.21 1.52 -7.10
CA ILE A 63 11.79 0.35 -6.41
C ILE A 63 11.89 0.63 -4.90
N ARG A 64 12.27 1.87 -4.53
CA ARG A 64 12.44 2.30 -3.14
C ARG A 64 11.16 2.29 -2.33
N VAL A 65 10.06 2.81 -2.87
CA VAL A 65 8.77 2.87 -2.13
C VAL A 65 8.24 1.47 -1.90
N LYS A 66 8.17 0.63 -2.93
CA LYS A 66 7.65 -0.74 -2.79
C LYS A 66 8.48 -1.57 -1.81
N ALA A 67 9.79 -1.37 -1.83
CA ALA A 67 10.67 -2.08 -0.92
C ALA A 67 10.61 -1.55 0.52
N ALA A 68 10.65 -0.23 0.72
CA ALA A 68 10.44 0.37 2.04
C ALA A 68 9.09 -0.09 2.62
N THR A 69 8.03 -0.06 1.81
CA THR A 69 6.72 -0.58 2.22
C THR A 69 6.76 -2.07 2.53
N SER A 70 7.45 -2.91 1.74
CA SER A 70 7.57 -4.34 2.06
C SER A 70 8.32 -4.61 3.36
N LEU A 71 9.32 -3.80 3.69
CA LEU A 71 10.04 -3.88 4.97
C LEU A 71 9.13 -3.50 6.12
N ILE A 72 8.46 -2.34 6.03
CA ILE A 72 7.49 -1.89 7.03
C ILE A 72 6.39 -2.93 7.21
N TRP A 73 5.89 -3.50 6.12
CA TRP A 73 4.86 -4.54 6.13
C TRP A 73 5.35 -5.81 6.83
N SER A 74 6.54 -6.29 6.49
CA SER A 74 7.16 -7.45 7.15
C SER A 74 7.34 -7.22 8.66
N CYS A 75 7.87 -6.06 9.04
CA CYS A 75 8.02 -5.68 10.45
C CYS A 75 6.65 -5.61 11.15
N GLY A 76 5.64 -5.01 10.53
CA GLY A 76 4.29 -4.92 11.06
C GLY A 76 3.63 -6.29 11.24
N MET A 77 3.79 -7.20 10.29
CA MET A 77 3.31 -8.58 10.40
C MET A 77 4.00 -9.32 11.56
N ASN A 78 5.32 -9.19 11.69
CA ASN A 78 6.07 -9.83 12.77
C ASN A 78 5.69 -9.26 14.15
N ALA A 79 5.58 -7.94 14.28
CA ALA A 79 5.14 -7.29 15.52
C ALA A 79 3.70 -7.66 15.88
N SER A 80 2.81 -7.75 14.88
CA SER A 80 1.45 -8.25 15.09
C SER A 80 1.45 -9.70 15.57
N LYS A 81 2.27 -10.57 14.99
CA LYS A 81 2.36 -11.98 15.40
C LYS A 81 2.88 -12.10 16.84
N LEU A 82 3.91 -11.34 17.19
CA LEU A 82 4.46 -11.30 18.54
C LEU A 82 3.45 -10.81 19.58
N SER A 83 2.62 -9.83 19.24
CA SER A 83 1.61 -9.30 20.16
C SER A 83 0.36 -10.17 20.28
N SER A 84 -0.11 -10.82 19.21
CA SER A 84 -1.31 -11.67 19.26
C SER A 84 -1.05 -13.17 19.46
N GLY A 85 0.19 -13.65 19.36
CA GLY A 85 0.54 -15.07 19.48
C GLY A 85 0.19 -15.92 18.25
N PHE A 86 -0.59 -15.41 17.31
CA PHE A 86 -0.95 -16.08 16.06
C PHE A 86 -0.81 -15.19 14.82
N SER A 87 -0.74 -15.84 13.67
CA SER A 87 -0.61 -15.24 12.35
C SER A 87 -1.93 -14.65 11.86
N LYS A 88 -1.93 -13.37 11.47
CA LYS A 88 -3.10 -12.68 10.95
C LYS A 88 -2.94 -12.38 9.46
N SER A 89 -4.05 -12.43 8.73
CA SER A 89 -4.11 -11.88 7.38
C SER A 89 -3.76 -10.39 7.41
N SER A 90 -2.94 -9.95 6.46
CA SER A 90 -2.39 -8.61 6.39
C SER A 90 -2.52 -8.06 4.97
N MET A 91 -2.82 -6.77 4.87
CA MET A 91 -3.01 -6.08 3.59
C MET A 91 -2.30 -4.74 3.61
N VAL A 92 -1.68 -4.38 2.49
CA VAL A 92 -1.12 -3.06 2.21
C VAL A 92 -1.76 -2.50 0.96
N SER A 93 -2.28 -1.27 1.04
CA SER A 93 -2.77 -0.51 -0.11
C SER A 93 -1.84 0.68 -0.40
N HIS A 94 -1.71 1.02 -1.68
CA HIS A 94 -1.02 2.21 -2.14
C HIS A 94 -1.93 3.02 -3.05
N SER A 95 -2.16 4.26 -2.62
CA SER A 95 -2.81 5.29 -3.41
C SER A 95 -1.80 6.02 -4.28
N VAL A 96 -2.07 6.12 -5.57
CA VAL A 96 -1.20 6.79 -6.54
C VAL A 96 -1.94 7.83 -7.35
N ASN A 97 -1.25 8.92 -7.67
CA ASN A 97 -1.79 9.95 -8.55
C ASN A 97 -1.91 9.41 -9.99
N ILE A 98 -3.12 9.41 -10.53
CA ILE A 98 -3.42 8.90 -11.89
C ILE A 98 -3.35 9.98 -12.97
N ARG A 99 -3.24 11.27 -12.63
CA ARG A 99 -3.26 12.38 -13.61
C ARG A 99 -2.24 12.19 -14.74
N LYS A 100 -1.03 11.77 -14.40
CA LYS A 100 0.06 11.53 -15.37
C LYS A 100 0.03 10.13 -16.00
N ARG A 101 -0.98 9.31 -15.71
CA ARG A 101 -1.03 7.87 -16.05
C ARG A 101 -2.16 7.52 -17.02
N VAL A 102 -3.20 8.33 -17.06
CA VAL A 102 -4.27 8.26 -18.07
C VAL A 102 -3.80 8.85 -19.39
N VAL A 103 -4.42 8.45 -20.49
CA VAL A 103 -4.21 9.03 -21.82
C VAL A 103 -5.53 9.67 -22.28
N PRO A 104 -5.51 10.94 -22.74
CA PRO A 104 -4.39 11.89 -22.62
C PRO A 104 -4.10 12.25 -21.14
N PRO A 105 -2.85 12.61 -20.79
CA PRO A 105 -2.50 12.99 -19.42
C PRO A 105 -3.28 14.23 -18.95
N LEU A 106 -3.78 14.19 -17.72
CA LEU A 106 -4.49 15.31 -17.12
C LEU A 106 -3.51 16.38 -16.60
N PRO A 107 -3.88 17.67 -16.73
CA PRO A 107 -3.13 18.77 -16.13
C PRO A 107 -2.89 18.57 -14.62
N PRO A 108 -1.75 19.02 -14.09
CA PRO A 108 -1.52 19.03 -12.64
C PRO A 108 -2.55 19.87 -11.87
N THR A 109 -3.15 20.86 -12.53
CA THR A 109 -4.15 21.78 -11.99
C THR A 109 -5.58 21.23 -12.02
N SER A 110 -5.81 20.02 -12.54
CA SER A 110 -7.14 19.40 -12.55
C SER A 110 -7.70 19.26 -11.13
N VAL A 111 -8.90 19.84 -10.93
CA VAL A 111 -9.62 19.85 -9.65
C VAL A 111 -10.15 18.44 -9.31
N GLY A 112 -10.09 18.07 -8.04
CA GLY A 112 -10.63 16.80 -7.51
C GLY A 112 -9.57 15.77 -7.11
N ASN A 113 -9.97 14.72 -6.40
CA ASN A 113 -9.08 13.65 -5.96
C ASN A 113 -8.97 12.54 -7.02
N LEU A 114 -8.06 12.73 -7.97
CA LEU A 114 -7.77 11.74 -9.01
C LEU A 114 -6.69 10.76 -8.53
N VAL A 115 -7.14 9.70 -7.89
CA VAL A 115 -6.31 8.66 -7.27
C VAL A 115 -6.69 7.29 -7.85
N GLY A 116 -5.70 6.46 -8.08
CA GLY A 116 -5.86 5.04 -8.35
C GLY A 116 -5.21 4.24 -7.24
N ASP A 117 -5.80 3.12 -6.88
CA ASP A 117 -5.34 2.31 -5.76
C ASP A 117 -4.94 0.92 -6.24
N TYR A 118 -3.90 0.37 -5.61
CA TYR A 118 -3.62 -1.06 -5.69
C TYR A 118 -3.32 -1.60 -4.30
N ALA A 119 -3.66 -2.86 -4.08
CA ALA A 119 -3.40 -3.54 -2.81
C ALA A 119 -2.65 -4.85 -3.03
N ALA A 120 -1.98 -5.29 -1.97
CA ALA A 120 -1.42 -6.63 -1.83
C ALA A 120 -1.87 -7.22 -0.50
N THR A 121 -2.28 -8.48 -0.52
CA THR A 121 -2.74 -9.23 0.65
C THR A 121 -1.83 -10.43 0.90
N VAL A 122 -1.75 -10.84 2.16
CA VAL A 122 -1.02 -12.01 2.64
C VAL A 122 -1.82 -12.66 3.75
N GLU A 123 -2.08 -13.96 3.63
CA GLU A 123 -2.86 -14.72 4.62
C GLU A 123 -1.97 -15.44 5.64
N GLU A 124 -0.71 -15.73 5.28
CA GLU A 124 0.24 -16.52 6.09
C GLU A 124 1.43 -15.70 6.59
N THR A 125 2.02 -16.10 7.72
CA THR A 125 3.29 -15.51 8.21
C THR A 125 4.49 -16.32 7.75
N GLY A 126 5.67 -15.68 7.68
CA GLY A 126 6.90 -16.33 7.20
C GLY A 126 7.17 -16.06 5.72
N ILE A 127 6.39 -15.17 5.10
CA ILE A 127 6.63 -14.71 3.74
C ILE A 127 7.94 -13.92 3.70
N GLU A 128 8.84 -14.37 2.84
CA GLU A 128 10.09 -13.67 2.58
C GLU A 128 9.85 -12.28 1.99
N LEU A 129 10.75 -11.34 2.32
CA LEU A 129 10.67 -9.97 1.81
C LEU A 129 10.57 -9.90 0.28
N LYS A 130 11.30 -10.77 -0.43
CA LYS A 130 11.28 -10.85 -1.90
C LYS A 130 9.87 -11.13 -2.45
N GLU A 131 9.08 -11.93 -1.75
CA GLU A 131 7.73 -12.29 -2.16
C GLU A 131 6.74 -11.13 -1.89
N LEU A 132 6.88 -10.42 -0.77
CA LEU A 132 6.11 -9.20 -0.50
C LEU A 132 6.34 -8.14 -1.61
N VAL A 133 7.60 -7.96 -2.01
CA VAL A 133 7.99 -7.08 -3.10
C VAL A 133 7.38 -7.52 -4.44
N SER A 134 7.38 -8.82 -4.73
CA SER A 134 6.75 -9.41 -5.91
C SER A 134 5.24 -9.13 -5.96
N ARG A 135 4.54 -9.31 -4.83
CA ARG A 135 3.09 -9.03 -4.73
C ARG A 135 2.78 -7.55 -4.97
N LEU A 136 3.55 -6.64 -4.37
CA LEU A 136 3.43 -5.20 -4.62
C LEU A 136 3.73 -4.82 -6.09
N ARG A 137 4.64 -5.54 -6.76
CA ARG A 137 4.89 -5.38 -8.20
C ARG A 137 3.69 -5.83 -9.02
N LYS A 138 3.11 -6.99 -8.73
CA LYS A 138 1.93 -7.52 -9.43
C LYS A 138 0.73 -6.57 -9.30
N GLY A 139 0.40 -6.13 -8.08
CA GLY A 139 -0.70 -5.19 -7.84
C GLY A 139 -0.54 -3.88 -8.62
N TRP A 140 0.69 -3.35 -8.66
CA TRP A 140 1.01 -2.19 -9.48
C TRP A 140 0.80 -2.40 -10.97
N LEU A 141 1.30 -3.53 -11.51
CA LEU A 141 1.17 -3.84 -12.93
C LEU A 141 -0.29 -4.00 -13.33
N ASN A 142 -1.12 -4.57 -12.44
CA ASN A 142 -2.55 -4.69 -12.65
C ASN A 142 -3.21 -3.31 -12.73
N LEU A 143 -2.93 -2.41 -11.78
CA LEU A 143 -3.43 -1.03 -11.85
C LEU A 143 -3.05 -0.35 -13.17
N MET A 144 -1.81 -0.49 -13.61
CA MET A 144 -1.34 0.10 -14.86
C MET A 144 -1.99 -0.50 -16.11
N LYS A 145 -2.61 -1.67 -16.04
CA LYS A 145 -3.42 -2.26 -17.12
C LYS A 145 -4.86 -1.75 -17.10
N THR A 146 -5.39 -1.42 -15.93
CA THR A 146 -6.77 -0.94 -15.76
C THR A 146 -6.93 0.53 -16.12
N ILE A 147 -5.88 1.34 -16.03
CA ILE A 147 -5.93 2.76 -16.37
C ILE A 147 -6.09 2.90 -17.90
N PRO A 148 -7.14 3.60 -18.40
CA PRO A 148 -7.38 3.81 -19.84
C PRO A 148 -6.18 4.47 -20.52
N ARG A 149 -5.76 3.92 -21.67
CA ARG A 149 -4.59 4.39 -22.43
C ARG A 149 -4.88 4.66 -23.91
N ASP A 150 -6.15 4.72 -24.25
CA ASP A 150 -6.69 4.68 -25.61
C ASP A 150 -6.91 6.09 -26.16
#